data_AF-A0A5K4FD14-F1
#
_entry.id   AF-A0A5K4FD14-F1
#
_cell.length_a   1.000
_cell.length_b   1.000
_cell.length_c   1.000
_cell.angle_alpha   90.00
_cell.angle_beta   90.00
_cell.angle_gamma   90.00
#
_symmetry.space_group_name_H-M   'P 1'
#
loop_
_entity.id
_entity.type
_entity.pdbx_description
1 polymer ?
#
loop_
_entity_poly.entity_id
_entity_poly.type
_entity_poly.pdbx_seq_one_letter_code
_entity_poly.pdbx_strand_id
1 'polypeptide(L)'
;MIIQNAPNDLLSYTSNDIFKMIELVKEALTKLTTSSLSQLMMIRTRIGYLDRLTDRLLDYRRQAELARTRVSQTQKLIDKALLEQQEKTTQLAQLKNSCKKLVSFLEDELSRICNRQVQITGQFCDL
;
A
#
# COMPACT_ATOMS: atom_id res chain seq x y z
N MET A 1 17.42 47.85 9.64
CA MET A 1 18.00 49.08 9.05
C MET A 1 19.18 48.77 8.09
N ILE A 2 19.13 47.68 7.29
CA ILE A 2 20.33 47.20 6.54
C ILE A 2 20.30 47.54 5.03
N ILE A 3 19.27 48.23 4.51
CA ILE A 3 19.11 48.41 3.04
C ILE A 3 19.77 49.69 2.50
N GLN A 4 20.20 50.63 3.36
CA GLN A 4 20.70 51.93 2.89
C GLN A 4 21.98 51.87 2.04
N ASN A 5 22.76 50.79 2.15
CA ASN A 5 23.98 50.57 1.36
C ASN A 5 23.83 49.40 0.37
N ALA A 6 22.60 49.00 0.05
CA ALA A 6 22.36 47.94 -0.91
C ALA A 6 22.62 48.45 -2.34
N PRO A 7 23.22 47.64 -3.25
CA PRO A 7 23.35 48.00 -4.67
C PRO A 7 22.00 48.46 -5.26
N ASN A 8 22.05 49.37 -6.25
CA ASN A 8 20.85 50.00 -6.83
C ASN A 8 19.77 49.00 -7.26
N ASP A 9 20.16 47.80 -7.69
CA ASP A 9 19.25 46.72 -8.10
C ASP A 9 18.36 46.23 -6.96
N LEU A 10 18.73 46.46 -5.70
CA LEU A 10 17.98 46.08 -4.51
C LEU A 10 17.03 47.17 -4.01
N LEU A 11 17.14 48.42 -4.49
CA LEU A 11 16.32 49.54 -4.02
C LEU A 11 14.83 49.38 -4.36
N SER A 12 14.50 48.61 -5.39
CA SER A 12 13.13 48.29 -5.79
C SER A 12 12.47 47.22 -4.90
N TYR A 13 13.26 46.51 -4.10
CA TYR A 13 12.78 45.44 -3.24
C TYR A 13 12.44 45.98 -1.85
N THR A 14 11.29 45.58 -1.32
CA THR A 14 10.93 45.92 0.05
C THR A 14 11.81 45.15 1.03
N SER A 15 11.90 45.63 2.28
CA SER A 15 12.61 44.87 3.33
C SER A 15 12.08 43.45 3.48
N ASN A 16 10.78 43.25 3.25
CA ASN A 16 10.15 41.94 3.30
C ASN A 16 10.64 41.04 2.15
N ASP A 17 10.85 41.58 0.95
CA ASP A 17 11.38 40.81 -0.18
C ASP A 17 12.81 40.35 0.07
N ILE A 18 13.65 41.23 0.62
CA ILE A 18 15.03 40.89 0.99
C ILE A 18 15.04 39.83 2.09
N PHE A 19 14.21 39.97 3.13
CA PHE A 19 14.09 38.94 4.17
C PHE A 19 13.66 37.60 3.59
N LYS A 20 12.66 37.57 2.69
CA LYS A 20 12.26 36.35 1.99
C LYS A 20 13.40 35.74 1.18
N MET A 21 14.16 36.54 0.44
CA MET A 21 15.32 36.06 -0.33
C MET A 21 16.39 35.45 0.58
N ILE A 22 16.72 36.11 1.69
CA ILE A 22 17.68 35.59 2.67
C ILE A 22 17.20 34.25 3.22
N GLU A 23 15.92 34.14 3.58
CA GLU A 23 15.34 32.89 4.08
C GLU A 23 15.37 31.78 3.01
N LEU A 24 15.06 32.09 1.74
CA LEU A 24 15.20 31.14 0.62
C LEU A 24 16.64 30.67 0.43
N VAL A 25 17.63 31.57 0.54
CA VAL A 25 19.04 31.22 0.44
C VAL A 25 19.49 30.34 1.61
N LYS A 26 19.06 30.67 2.84
CA LYS A 26 19.32 29.82 4.02
C LYS A 26 18.69 28.44 3.85
N GLU A 27 17.46 28.37 3.36
CA GLU A 27 16.77 27.10 3.10
C GLU A 27 17.47 26.28 2.00
N ALA A 28 17.94 26.93 0.94
CA ALA A 28 18.74 26.26 -0.09
C ALA A 28 20.04 25.73 0.49
N LEU A 29 20.71 26.51 1.35
CA LEU A 29 21.96 26.11 1.99
C LEU A 29 21.78 24.92 2.93
N THR A 30 20.69 24.85 3.70
CA THR A 30 20.42 23.69 4.58
C THR A 30 20.10 22.42 3.81
N LYS A 31 19.56 22.54 2.59
CA LYS A 31 19.30 21.41 1.68
C LYS A 31 20.55 20.97 0.89
N LEU A 32 21.59 21.79 0.82
CA LEU A 32 22.85 21.42 0.18
C LEU A 32 23.61 20.44 1.07
N THR A 33 23.73 19.20 0.60
CA THR A 33 24.56 18.16 1.20
C THR A 33 25.79 17.95 0.32
N THR A 34 26.83 17.30 0.86
CA THR A 34 28.00 16.90 0.06
C THR A 34 27.59 16.07 -1.17
N SER A 35 26.53 15.25 -1.02
CA SER A 35 25.97 14.45 -2.12
C SER A 35 25.33 15.32 -3.21
N SER A 36 24.46 16.28 -2.84
CA SER A 36 23.82 17.15 -3.84
C SER A 36 24.84 18.06 -4.53
N LEU A 37 25.84 18.57 -3.81
CA LEU A 37 26.96 19.31 -4.41
C LEU A 37 27.74 18.45 -5.41
N SER A 38 28.08 17.21 -5.05
CA SER A 38 28.75 16.28 -5.96
C SER A 38 27.92 16.01 -7.21
N GLN A 39 26.60 15.86 -7.08
CA GLN A 39 25.70 15.65 -8.22
C GLN A 39 25.62 16.88 -9.12
N LEU A 40 25.52 18.08 -8.55
CA LEU A 40 25.55 19.34 -9.31
C LEU A 40 26.87 19.52 -10.07
N MET A 41 27.99 19.18 -9.43
CA MET A 41 29.30 19.17 -10.10
C MET A 41 29.34 18.16 -11.25
N MET A 42 28.78 16.97 -11.06
CA MET A 42 28.69 15.95 -12.12
C MET A 42 27.82 16.40 -13.29
N ILE A 43 26.68 17.05 -13.03
CA ILE A 43 25.82 17.65 -14.06
C ILE A 43 26.58 18.73 -14.83
N ARG A 44 27.31 19.61 -14.13
CA ARG A 44 28.08 20.69 -14.76
C ARG A 44 29.25 20.19 -15.59
N THR A 45 29.96 19.15 -15.13
CA THR A 45 31.25 18.75 -15.71
C THR A 45 31.16 17.60 -16.70
N ARG A 46 30.12 16.76 -16.63
CA ARG A 46 30.00 15.56 -17.48
C ARG A 46 28.77 15.63 -18.36
N ILE A 47 28.98 15.91 -19.65
CA ILE A 47 27.93 16.12 -20.67
C ILE A 47 26.85 15.01 -20.64
N GLY A 48 27.24 13.73 -20.56
CA GLY A 48 26.29 12.60 -20.52
C GLY A 48 25.85 12.14 -19.12
N TYR A 49 26.10 12.90 -18.05
CA TYR A 49 25.61 12.52 -16.72
C TYR A 49 24.11 12.81 -16.56
N LEU A 50 23.65 13.96 -17.06
CA LEU A 50 22.23 14.33 -17.01
C LEU A 50 21.37 13.34 -17.81
N ASP A 51 21.82 12.93 -18.99
CA ASP A 51 21.12 11.94 -19.82
C ASP A 51 20.96 10.62 -19.08
N ARG A 52 22.05 10.08 -18.50
CA ARG A 52 22.00 8.84 -17.71
C ARG A 52 21.12 8.95 -16.46
N LEU A 53 21.09 10.10 -15.81
CA LEU A 53 20.17 10.34 -14.70
C LEU A 53 18.72 10.32 -15.18
N THR A 54 18.45 10.95 -16.33
CA THR A 54 17.12 10.98 -16.95
C THR A 54 16.66 9.58 -17.31
N ASP A 55 17.51 8.80 -17.99
CA ASP A 55 17.23 7.40 -18.34
C ASP A 55 16.93 6.55 -17.10
N ARG A 56 17.72 6.73 -16.03
CA ARG A 56 17.49 6.01 -14.76
C ARG A 56 16.17 6.41 -14.11
N LEU A 57 15.80 7.69 -14.12
CA LEU A 57 14.51 8.15 -13.60
C LEU A 57 13.34 7.63 -14.43
N LEU A 58 13.49 7.55 -15.76
CA LEU A 58 12.50 6.96 -16.66
C LEU A 58 12.33 5.46 -16.40
N ASP A 59 13.43 4.74 -16.18
CA ASP A 59 13.39 3.32 -15.83
C ASP A 59 12.72 3.10 -14.47
N TYR A 60 13.07 3.87 -13.43
CA TYR A 60 12.39 3.80 -12.14
C TYR A 60 10.89 4.13 -12.24
N ARG A 61 10.50 5.11 -13.06
CA ARG A 61 9.09 5.40 -13.32
C ARG A 61 8.38 4.18 -13.92
N ARG A 62 8.98 3.56 -14.93
CA ARG A 62 8.44 2.35 -15.57
C ARG A 62 8.34 1.18 -14.59
N GLN A 63 9.37 0.96 -13.77
CA GLN A 63 9.36 -0.07 -12.74
C GLN A 63 8.25 0.16 -11.70
N ALA A 64 8.05 1.41 -11.28
CA ALA A 64 6.99 1.79 -10.36
C ALA A 64 5.59 1.55 -10.97
N GLU A 65 5.39 1.88 -12.24
CA GLU A 65 4.14 1.58 -12.97
C GLU A 65 3.88 0.08 -13.05
N LEU A 66 4.89 -0.72 -13.44
CA LEU A 66 4.79 -2.18 -13.47
C LEU A 66 4.49 -2.79 -12.08
N ALA A 67 5.08 -2.23 -11.02
CA ALA A 67 4.79 -2.64 -9.65
C ALA A 67 3.34 -2.34 -9.28
N ARG A 68 2.83 -1.14 -9.59
CA ARG A 68 1.41 -0.77 -9.35
C ARG A 68 0.45 -1.69 -10.11
N THR A 69 0.74 -2.01 -11.36
CA THR A 69 -0.08 -2.94 -12.15
C THR A 69 -0.08 -4.34 -11.52
N ARG A 70 1.08 -4.85 -11.11
CA ARG A 70 1.18 -6.15 -10.42
C ARG A 70 0.38 -6.17 -9.12
N VAL A 71 0.51 -5.14 -8.29
CA VAL A 71 -0.26 -5.00 -7.03
C VAL A 71 -1.76 -5.00 -7.31
N SER A 72 -2.21 -4.25 -8.32
CA SER A 72 -3.63 -4.23 -8.71
C SER A 72 -4.13 -5.60 -9.19
N GLN A 73 -3.33 -6.32 -9.99
CA GLN A 73 -3.67 -7.66 -10.45
C GLN A 73 -3.73 -8.66 -9.29
N THR A 74 -2.76 -8.64 -8.39
CA THR A 74 -2.75 -9.52 -7.20
C THR A 74 -3.91 -9.21 -6.28
N GLN A 75 -4.29 -7.94 -6.10
CA GLN A 75 -5.44 -7.57 -5.28
C GLN A 75 -6.73 -8.17 -5.86
N LYS A 76 -6.94 -8.11 -7.18
CA LYS A 76 -8.11 -8.74 -7.82
C LYS A 76 -8.18 -10.25 -7.60
N LEU A 77 -7.03 -10.94 -7.58
CA LEU A 77 -6.96 -12.37 -7.29
C LEU A 77 -7.30 -12.66 -5.82
N ILE A 78 -6.81 -11.82 -4.90
CA ILE A 78 -7.15 -11.91 -3.47
C ILE A 78 -8.65 -11.71 -3.28
N ASP A 79 -9.24 -10.68 -3.90
CA ASP A 79 -10.67 -10.38 -3.79
C ASP A 79 -11.51 -11.55 -4.32
N LYS A 80 -11.10 -12.17 -5.44
CA LYS A 80 -11.76 -13.37 -5.98
C LYS A 80 -11.67 -14.56 -5.02
N ALA A 81 -10.49 -14.82 -4.45
CA ALA A 81 -10.29 -15.90 -3.50
C ALA A 81 -11.11 -15.70 -2.20
N LEU A 82 -11.24 -14.46 -1.74
CA LEU A 82 -12.07 -14.11 -0.58
C LEU A 82 -13.56 -14.37 -0.84
N LEU A 83 -14.07 -14.00 -2.02
CA LEU A 83 -15.45 -14.27 -2.40
C LEU A 83 -15.73 -15.78 -2.50
N GLU A 84 -14.81 -16.54 -3.11
CA GLU A 84 -14.93 -18.00 -3.19
C GLU A 84 -14.88 -18.65 -1.80
N GLN A 85 -13.97 -18.20 -0.92
CA GLN A 85 -13.89 -18.67 0.46
C GLN A 85 -15.19 -18.40 1.22
N GLN A 86 -15.77 -17.21 1.07
CA GLN A 86 -17.03 -16.85 1.70
C GLN A 86 -18.17 -17.76 1.22
N GLU A 87 -18.29 -17.97 -0.09
CA GLU A 87 -19.30 -18.86 -0.67
C GLU A 87 -19.16 -20.30 -0.14
N LYS A 88 -17.94 -20.84 -0.14
CA LYS A 88 -17.66 -22.19 0.36
C LYS A 88 -17.92 -22.33 1.85
N THR A 89 -17.59 -21.30 2.64
CA THR A 89 -17.88 -21.29 4.08
C THR A 89 -19.39 -21.31 4.34
N THR A 90 -20.18 -20.57 3.56
CA THR A 90 -21.64 -20.60 3.64
C THR A 90 -22.20 -21.96 3.22
N GLN A 91 -21.72 -22.55 2.13
CA GLN A 91 -22.12 -23.90 1.69
C GLN A 91 -21.82 -24.95 2.76
N LEU A 92 -20.63 -24.90 3.36
CA LEU A 92 -20.23 -25.80 4.44
C LEU A 92 -21.15 -25.64 5.66
N ALA A 93 -21.45 -24.42 6.07
CA ALA A 93 -22.37 -24.17 7.19
C ALA A 93 -23.79 -24.73 6.93
N GLN A 94 -24.29 -24.61 5.69
CA GLN A 94 -25.58 -25.19 5.30
C GLN A 94 -25.54 -26.72 5.35
N LEU A 95 -24.49 -27.34 4.82
CA LEU A 95 -24.31 -28.80 4.86
C LEU A 95 -24.21 -29.32 6.30
N LYS A 96 -23.45 -28.65 7.17
CA LYS A 96 -23.38 -28.97 8.61
C LYS A 96 -24.77 -28.94 9.25
N ASN A 97 -25.55 -27.90 8.97
CA ASN A 97 -26.90 -27.78 9.52
C ASN A 97 -27.84 -28.89 9.00
N SER A 98 -27.76 -29.25 7.72
CA SER A 98 -28.52 -30.37 7.16
C SER A 98 -28.10 -31.70 7.78
N CYS A 99 -26.80 -31.93 7.97
CA CYS A 99 -26.28 -33.12 8.64
C CYS A 99 -26.80 -33.21 10.08
N LYS A 100 -26.71 -32.13 10.86
CA LYS A 100 -27.27 -32.08 12.22
C LYS A 100 -28.75 -32.43 12.28
N LYS A 101 -29.56 -31.90 11.35
CA LYS A 101 -31.00 -32.22 11.27
C LYS A 101 -31.24 -33.69 10.97
N LEU A 102 -30.47 -34.29 10.06
CA LEU A 102 -30.58 -35.72 9.73
C LEU A 102 -30.15 -36.60 10.91
N VAL A 103 -29.08 -36.23 11.62
CA VAL A 103 -28.63 -36.94 12.83
C VAL A 103 -29.72 -36.90 13.89
N SER A 104 -30.27 -35.72 14.22
CA SER A 104 -31.36 -35.60 15.19
C SER A 104 -32.60 -36.40 14.78
N PHE A 105 -32.98 -36.38 13.50
CA PHE A 105 -34.08 -37.19 12.99
C PHE A 105 -33.84 -38.70 13.19
N LEU A 106 -32.63 -39.18 12.88
CA LEU A 106 -32.27 -40.59 13.07
C LEU A 106 -32.21 -40.96 14.56
N GLU A 107 -31.68 -40.09 15.42
CA GLU A 107 -31.65 -40.29 16.87
C GLU A 107 -33.08 -40.40 17.45
N ASP A 108 -34.01 -39.56 17.00
CA ASP A 108 -35.41 -39.60 17.40
C ASP A 108 -36.08 -40.91 16.97
N GLU A 109 -35.93 -41.32 15.71
CA GLU A 109 -36.52 -42.55 15.18
C GLU A 109 -35.91 -43.80 15.84
N LEU A 110 -34.59 -43.85 16.03
CA LEU A 110 -33.92 -44.95 16.74
C LEU A 110 -34.33 -44.99 18.22
N SER A 111 -34.48 -43.84 18.86
CA SER A 111 -34.90 -43.78 20.27
C SER A 111 -36.31 -44.34 20.46
N ARG A 112 -37.22 -44.06 19.51
CA ARG A 112 -38.57 -44.64 19.48
C ARG A 112 -38.53 -46.16 19.28
N ILE A 113 -37.72 -46.66 18.34
CA ILE A 113 -37.61 -48.10 18.07
C ILE A 113 -37.00 -48.85 19.26
N CYS A 114 -35.99 -48.27 19.91
CA CYS A 114 -35.27 -48.91 21.00
C CYS A 114 -35.87 -48.67 22.40
N ASN A 115 -36.95 -47.87 22.53
CA ASN A 115 -37.53 -47.45 23.82
C ASN A 115 -36.50 -46.90 24.83
N ARG A 116 -35.45 -46.24 24.34
CA ARG A 116 -34.40 -45.59 25.14
C ARG A 116 -33.78 -44.47 24.32
N GLN A 117 -33.16 -43.50 24.98
CA GLN A 117 -32.40 -42.47 24.28
C GLN A 117 -31.20 -43.09 23.54
N VAL A 118 -31.12 -42.84 22.23
CA VAL A 118 -29.99 -43.23 21.35
C VAL A 118 -29.28 -41.97 20.88
N GLN A 119 -27.96 -41.95 21.01
CA GLN A 119 -27.09 -40.90 20.48
C GLN A 119 -26.17 -41.51 19.42
N ILE A 120 -26.11 -40.90 18.24
CA ILE A 120 -25.20 -41.30 17.18
C ILE A 120 -23.84 -40.68 17.50
N THR A 121 -22.90 -41.51 17.96
CA THR A 121 -21.53 -41.09 18.22
C THR A 121 -20.69 -41.21 16.95
N GLY A 122 -19.95 -40.15 16.62
CA GLY A 122 -19.06 -40.13 15.46
C GLY A 122 -18.74 -38.70 15.00
N GLN A 123 -17.61 -38.53 14.31
CA GLN A 123 -17.12 -37.23 13.80
C GLN A 123 -18.01 -36.62 12.70
N PHE A 124 -19.18 -37.20 12.40
CA PHE A 124 -20.11 -36.66 11.40
C PHE A 124 -20.57 -35.23 11.74
N CYS A 125 -20.62 -34.88 13.03
CA CYS A 125 -20.99 -33.54 13.51
C CYS A 125 -19.82 -32.55 13.64
N ASP A 126 -18.57 -33.03 13.58
CA ASP A 126 -17.35 -32.21 13.72
C ASP A 126 -16.79 -31.74 12.37
N LEU A 127 -17.30 -32.26 11.25
CA LEU A 127 -17.05 -31.74 9.89
C LEU A 127 -17.62 -30.34 9.72
#